data_AF-A0A2T5JYN3-F1
#
_entry.id   AF-A0A2T5JYN3-F1
#
_cell.length_a   1.000
_cell.length_b   1.000
_cell.length_c   1.000
_cell.angle_alpha   90.00
_cell.angle_beta   90.00
_cell.angle_gamma   90.00
#
_symmetry.space_group_name_H-M   'P 1'
#
loop_
_entity.id
_entity.type
_entity.pdbx_description
1 polymer ?
#
loop_
_entity_poly.entity_id
_entity_poly.type
_entity_poly.pdbx_seq_one_letter_code
_entity_poly.pdbx_strand_id
1 'polypeptide(L)'
;MAGFIEGVERSQTVLFPDRLEDWISEDALVRVVDLFVDELDLAELGFVRSAAARTGRPGYHPAVLLKLFIYGYLNRIPSSRRLAGRPAATSR
;
A
#
# COMPACT_ATOMS: atom_id res chain seq x y z
N MET A 1 7.82 -9.27 19.84
CA MET A 1 8.53 -9.14 18.54
C MET A 1 7.99 -7.89 17.88
N ALA A 2 8.74 -6.78 17.88
CA ALA A 2 8.22 -5.52 17.36
C ALA A 2 8.55 -5.40 15.87
N GLY A 3 7.62 -5.83 15.02
CA GLY A 3 7.66 -5.67 13.57
C GLY A 3 6.86 -4.45 13.11
N PHE A 4 6.62 -4.35 11.80
CA PHE A 4 5.64 -3.43 11.25
C PHE A 4 4.23 -4.01 11.32
N ILE A 5 3.21 -3.17 11.12
CA ILE A 5 1.84 -3.64 10.90
C ILE A 5 1.81 -4.39 9.57
N GLU A 6 1.54 -5.69 9.62
CA GLU A 6 1.36 -6.54 8.44
C GLU A 6 -0.07 -6.40 7.90
N GLY A 7 -0.17 -6.35 6.57
CA GLY A 7 -1.45 -6.33 5.87
C GLY A 7 -2.07 -7.73 5.75
N VAL A 8 -3.30 -7.79 5.25
CA VAL A 8 -3.93 -9.05 4.85
C VAL A 8 -3.33 -9.48 3.51
N GLU A 9 -3.07 -10.77 3.37
CA GLU A 9 -2.54 -11.37 2.15
C GLU A 9 -3.59 -11.25 1.03
N ARG A 10 -3.18 -10.72 -0.13
CA ARG A 10 -4.13 -10.31 -1.19
C ARG A 10 -4.75 -11.49 -1.94
N SER A 11 -4.06 -12.63 -1.94
CA SER A 11 -4.51 -13.90 -2.53
C SER A 11 -5.47 -14.68 -1.64
N GLN A 12 -5.61 -14.27 -0.37
CA GLN A 12 -6.42 -14.96 0.63
C GLN A 12 -7.88 -14.92 0.22
N THR A 13 -8.50 -16.10 0.16
CA THR A 13 -9.90 -16.21 -0.19
C THR A 13 -10.79 -15.67 0.92
N VAL A 14 -11.66 -14.72 0.59
CA VAL A 14 -12.69 -14.20 1.50
C VAL A 14 -14.08 -14.53 0.95
N LEU A 15 -15.11 -14.46 1.80
CA LEU A 15 -16.45 -14.97 1.47
C LEU A 15 -17.03 -14.29 0.20
N PHE A 16 -16.72 -13.00 0.00
CA PHE A 16 -16.99 -12.19 -1.19
C PHE A 16 -16.12 -10.92 -1.13
N PRO A 17 -15.39 -10.54 -2.20
CA PRO A 17 -15.02 -11.28 -3.42
C PRO A 17 -14.09 -12.47 -3.16
N ASP A 18 -13.93 -13.36 -4.15
CA ASP A 18 -13.10 -14.56 -4.02
C ASP A 18 -11.67 -14.22 -3.63
N ARG A 19 -11.04 -13.18 -4.19
CA ARG A 19 -9.73 -12.63 -3.75
C ARG A 19 -9.75 -11.11 -3.83
N LEU A 20 -8.94 -10.43 -2.99
CA LEU A 20 -8.80 -8.97 -3.08
C LEU A 20 -8.23 -8.54 -4.45
N GLU A 21 -7.37 -9.37 -5.02
CA GLU A 21 -6.80 -9.19 -6.36
C GLU A 21 -7.86 -9.12 -7.47
N ASP A 22 -9.00 -9.80 -7.31
CA ASP A 22 -10.05 -9.85 -8.34
C ASP A 22 -10.79 -8.52 -8.49
N TRP A 23 -10.67 -7.62 -7.50
CA TRP A 23 -11.19 -6.25 -7.58
C TRP A 23 -10.24 -5.28 -8.27
N ILE A 24 -9.00 -5.68 -8.50
CA ILE A 24 -7.96 -4.83 -9.09
C ILE A 24 -7.75 -5.26 -10.54
N SER A 25 -8.19 -4.43 -11.49
CA SER A 25 -7.93 -4.65 -12.91
C SER A 25 -6.44 -4.89 -13.18
N GLU A 26 -6.12 -5.71 -14.18
CA GLU A 26 -4.74 -5.98 -14.62
C GLU A 26 -4.02 -4.69 -15.05
N ASP A 27 -4.75 -3.73 -15.63
CA ASP A 27 -4.22 -2.44 -16.08
C ASP A 27 -4.22 -1.36 -14.98
N ALA A 28 -4.59 -1.71 -13.74
CA ALA A 28 -4.70 -0.75 -12.67
C ALA A 28 -3.32 -0.20 -12.27
N LEU A 29 -3.20 1.14 -12.24
CA LEU A 29 -1.96 1.84 -11.84
C LEU A 29 -1.40 1.40 -10.48
N VAL A 30 -2.27 0.93 -9.57
CA VAL A 30 -1.84 0.43 -8.25
C VAL A 30 -0.85 -0.73 -8.37
N ARG A 31 -0.95 -1.58 -9.41
CA ARG A 31 -0.02 -2.69 -9.65
C ARG A 31 1.38 -2.18 -10.01
N VAL A 32 1.45 -1.14 -10.86
CA VAL A 32 2.72 -0.50 -11.22
C VAL A 32 3.36 0.16 -9.99
N VAL A 33 2.57 0.86 -9.17
CA VAL A 33 3.06 1.47 -7.93
C VAL A 33 3.56 0.41 -6.95
N ASP A 34 2.87 -0.72 -6.85
CA ASP A 34 3.23 -1.81 -5.95
C ASP A 34 4.59 -2.42 -6.33
N LEU A 35 4.74 -2.84 -7.60
CA LEU A 35 5.99 -3.38 -8.14
C LEU A 35 7.14 -2.37 -8.03
N PHE A 36 6.90 -1.12 -8.42
CA PHE A 36 7.93 -0.08 -8.37
C PHE A 36 8.47 0.11 -6.96
N VAL A 37 7.61 0.19 -5.95
CA VAL A 37 8.06 0.43 -4.57
C VAL A 37 8.71 -0.83 -3.96
N ASP A 38 8.29 -2.03 -4.36
CA ASP A 38 8.88 -3.27 -3.85
C ASP A 38 10.31 -3.51 -4.36
N GLU A 39 10.69 -2.90 -5.48
CA GLU A 39 12.06 -2.94 -6.00
C GLU A 39 13.00 -1.90 -5.35
N LEU A 40 12.48 -0.96 -4.55
CA LEU A 40 13.29 0.09 -3.93
C LEU A 40 13.93 -0.36 -2.61
N ASP A 41 15.26 -0.15 -2.50
CA ASP A 41 15.92 -0.16 -1.19
C ASP A 41 15.65 1.16 -0.46
N LEU A 42 14.62 1.14 0.40
CA LEU A 42 14.24 2.32 1.19
C LEU A 42 15.33 2.73 2.19
N ALA A 43 16.18 1.81 2.66
CA ALA A 43 17.26 2.16 3.56
C ALA A 43 18.35 2.95 2.84
N GLU A 44 18.76 2.51 1.64
CA GLU A 44 19.72 3.23 0.79
C GLU A 44 19.18 4.59 0.33
N LEU A 45 17.87 4.70 0.10
CA LEU A 45 17.20 5.97 -0.23
C LEU A 45 17.05 6.92 0.97
N GLY A 46 17.55 6.56 2.15
CA GLY A 46 17.57 7.42 3.33
C GLY A 46 16.29 7.42 4.16
N PHE A 47 15.41 6.42 4.02
CA PHE A 47 14.27 6.28 4.92
C PHE A 47 14.73 5.84 6.32
N VAL A 48 14.87 6.80 7.22
CA VAL A 48 15.36 6.61 8.60
C VAL A 48 14.52 5.62 9.43
N ARG A 49 13.26 5.39 9.04
CA ARG A 49 12.32 4.46 9.72
C ARG A 49 12.07 3.17 8.94
N SER A 50 13.06 2.71 8.16
CA SER A 50 13.04 1.40 7.50
C SER A 50 13.14 0.24 8.50
N ALA A 51 13.71 0.45 9.69
CA ALA A 51 13.71 -0.52 10.78
C ALA A 51 12.50 -0.33 11.70
N ALA A 52 11.88 -1.45 12.13
CA ALA A 52 10.77 -1.43 13.08
C ALA A 52 11.22 -0.93 14.46
N ALA A 53 10.35 -0.17 15.13
CA ALA A 53 10.61 0.30 16.48
C ALA A 53 10.69 -0.88 17.45
N ARG A 54 11.69 -0.88 18.36
CA ARG A 54 11.90 -2.01 19.30
C ARG A 54 10.80 -2.16 20.36
N THR A 55 10.02 -1.11 20.63
CA THR A 55 9.02 -1.06 21.70
C THR A 55 7.81 -0.25 21.28
N GLY A 56 6.65 -0.58 21.85
CA GLY A 56 5.38 0.12 21.60
C GLY A 56 4.55 -0.52 20.50
N ARG A 57 3.55 0.22 20.00
CA ARG A 57 2.71 -0.24 18.89
C ARG A 57 3.55 -0.32 17.61
N PRO A 58 3.47 -1.43 16.86
CA PRO A 58 4.04 -1.53 15.52
C PRO A 58 3.67 -0.32 14.65
N GLY A 59 4.66 0.27 13.98
CA GLY A 59 4.44 1.31 12.98
C GLY A 59 3.97 0.71 11.66
N TYR A 60 3.48 1.54 10.75
CA TYR A 60 3.31 1.14 9.35
C TYR A 60 4.69 1.05 8.66
N HIS A 61 4.84 0.10 7.75
CA HIS A 61 6.05 -0.03 6.94
C HIS A 61 6.17 1.19 6.00
N PRO A 62 7.35 1.82 5.84
CA PRO A 62 7.52 3.00 5.00
C PRO A 62 7.15 2.75 3.53
N ALA A 63 7.38 1.53 3.01
CA ALA A 63 6.92 1.13 1.67
C ALA A 63 5.41 1.31 1.48
N VAL A 64 4.60 0.93 2.47
CA VAL A 64 3.13 1.08 2.39
C VAL A 64 2.75 2.56 2.31
N LEU A 65 3.38 3.40 3.13
CA LEU A 65 3.13 4.84 3.11
C LEU A 65 3.57 5.48 1.78
N LEU A 66 4.70 5.02 1.21
CA LEU A 66 5.18 5.49 -0.08
C LEU A 66 4.25 5.08 -1.23
N LYS A 67 3.77 3.82 -1.24
CA LYS A 67 2.77 3.34 -2.21
C LYS A 67 1.52 4.22 -2.18
N LEU A 68 0.99 4.53 -0.99
CA LEU A 68 -0.16 5.43 -0.83
C LEU A 68 0.11 6.85 -1.33
N PHE A 69 1.29 7.40 -1.03
CA PHE A 69 1.68 8.73 -1.47
C PHE A 69 1.76 8.83 -3.00
N ILE A 70 2.48 7.89 -3.64
CA ILE A 70 2.62 7.85 -5.10
C ILE A 70 1.24 7.67 -5.75
N TYR A 71 0.44 6.72 -5.27
CA TYR A 71 -0.91 6.48 -5.81
C TYR A 71 -1.80 7.73 -5.70
N GLY A 72 -1.81 8.40 -4.55
CA GLY A 72 -2.57 9.64 -4.35
C GLY A 72 -2.08 10.77 -5.27
N TYR A 73 -0.77 10.90 -5.44
CA TYR A 73 -0.16 11.89 -6.33
C TYR A 73 -0.55 11.67 -7.80
N LEU A 74 -0.42 10.44 -8.30
CA LEU A 74 -0.78 10.06 -9.67
C LEU A 74 -2.27 10.29 -9.96
N ASN A 75 -3.14 10.03 -8.98
CA ASN A 75 -4.58 10.25 -9.10
C ASN A 75 -5.00 11.71 -8.81
N ARG A 76 -4.07 12.63 -8.57
CA ARG A 76 -4.33 14.04 -8.21
C ARG A 76 -5.23 14.17 -6.96
N ILE A 77 -5.05 13.29 -5.98
CA ILE A 77 -5.79 13.30 -4.70
C ILE A 77 -4.84 13.75 -3.58
N PRO A 78 -4.75 15.06 -3.27
CA PRO A 78 -3.81 15.57 -2.28
C PRO A 78 -4.24 15.33 -0.82
N SER A 79 -5.50 14.95 -0.59
CA SER A 79 -6.04 14.76 0.76
C SER A 79 -6.10 13.29 1.12
N SER A 80 -5.43 12.91 2.21
CA SER A 80 -5.49 11.57 2.79
C SER A 80 -6.92 11.13 3.10
N ARG A 81 -7.77 12.04 3.58
CA ARG A 81 -9.20 11.77 3.80
C ARG A 81 -9.95 11.46 2.51
N ARG A 82 -9.67 12.20 1.43
CA ARG A 82 -10.27 11.94 0.11
C ARG A 82 -9.77 10.63 -0.49
N LEU A 83 -8.51 10.28 -0.22
CA LEU A 83 -7.92 9.00 -0.64
C LEU A 83 -8.62 7.81 0.03
N ALA A 84 -8.93 7.92 1.32
CA ALA A 84 -9.66 6.88 2.05
C ALA A 84 -11.14 6.75 1.62
N GLY A 85 -11.75 7.84 1.16
CA GLY A 85 -13.19 7.88 0.85
C GLY A 85 -13.58 7.59 -0.60
N ARG A 86 -12.61 7.46 -1.53
CA ARG A 86 -12.91 7.14 -2.93
C ARG A 86 -12.63 5.66 -3.18
N PRO A 87 -13.63 4.78 -3.30
CA PRO A 87 -13.41 3.50 -3.95
C PRO A 87 -12.91 3.81 -5.36
N ALA A 88 -11.82 3.17 -5.79
CA ALA A 88 -11.41 3.21 -7.19
C ALA A 88 -12.64 2.78 -7.99
N ALA A 89 -13.25 3.72 -8.71
CA ALA A 89 -14.38 3.41 -9.55
C ALA A 89 -13.84 2.50 -10.65
N THR A 90 -14.03 1.19 -10.48
CA THR A 90 -13.91 0.22 -11.55
C THR A 90 -14.94 0.64 -12.58
N SER A 91 -14.48 1.37 -13.61
CA SER A 91 -15.25 1.49 -14.84
C SER A 91 -15.42 0.07 -15.37
N ARG A 92 -16.67 -0.38 -15.42
CA ARG A 92 -17.06 -1.40 -16.38
C ARG A 92 -16.83 -0.86 -17.80
#